data_AF-A0A8T6YB06-F1
#
_entry.id   AF-A0A8T6YB06-F1
#
_cell.length_a   1.000
_cell.length_b   1.000
_cell.length_c   1.000
_cell.angle_alpha   90.00
_cell.angle_beta   90.00
_cell.angle_gamma   90.00
#
_symmetry.space_group_name_H-M   'P 1'
#
loop_
_entity.id
_entity.type
_entity.pdbx_description
1 polymer ?
#
loop_
_entity_poly.entity_id
_entity_poly.type
_entity_poly.pdbx_seq_one_letter_code
_entity_poly.pdbx_strand_id
1 'polypeptide(L)'
;MVSQRLPRSYISRRILEEDGGIIAEGIKGSTSRILRKEFPHLKEWCGELFWAPSCFHGSVGQGWDVVEKYIREQDKYEYNREK
;
A
#
# COMPACT_ATOMS: atom_id res chain seq x y z
N MET A 1 3.03 24.10 1.35
CA MET A 1 2.57 22.74 1.69
C MET A 1 2.64 22.58 3.20
N VAL A 2 1.50 22.64 3.90
CA VAL A 2 1.46 22.51 5.36
C VAL A 2 1.29 21.02 5.68
N SER A 3 2.37 20.35 6.08
CA SER A 3 2.31 18.99 6.61
C SER A 3 1.72 19.06 8.02
N GLN A 4 0.40 18.95 8.13
CA GLN A 4 -0.25 18.83 9.44
C GLN A 4 0.01 17.42 9.97
N ARG A 5 0.81 17.34 11.04
CA ARG A 5 1.11 16.11 11.75
C ARG A 5 -0.15 15.69 12.53
N LEU A 6 -0.93 14.77 11.93
CA LEU A 6 -2.19 14.29 12.53
C LEU A 6 -1.91 13.47 13.81
N PRO A 7 -2.78 13.57 14.84
CA PRO A 7 -2.61 12.83 16.09
C PRO A 7 -2.66 11.31 15.88
N ARG A 8 -1.86 10.57 16.67
CA ARG A 8 -1.66 9.10 16.61
C ARG A 8 -2.97 8.30 16.60
N SER A 9 -4.02 8.81 17.25
CA SER A 9 -5.34 8.17 17.32
C SER A 9 -6.12 8.19 16.00
N TYR A 10 -5.81 9.14 15.10
CA TYR A 10 -6.44 9.28 13.79
C TYR A 10 -5.75 8.43 12.70
N ILE A 11 -4.44 8.22 12.82
CA ILE A 11 -3.67 7.43 11.86
C ILE A 11 -4.08 5.95 11.92
N SER A 12 -4.31 5.43 13.13
CA SER A 12 -4.66 4.02 13.32
C SER A 12 -6.07 3.65 12.86
N ARG A 13 -7.00 4.61 12.82
CA ARG A 13 -8.41 4.33 12.50
C ARG A 13 -8.71 4.43 11.00
N ARG A 14 -7.96 5.25 10.25
CA ARG A 14 -8.16 5.45 8.80
C ARG A 14 -7.39 4.44 7.94
N ILE A 15 -6.24 3.94 8.40
CA ILE A 15 -5.46 2.91 7.68
C ILE A 15 -6.20 1.56 7.64
N LEU A 16 -7.08 1.27 8.62
CA LEU A 16 -7.85 0.04 8.66
C LEU A 16 -9.08 0.03 7.73
N GLU A 17 -9.47 1.18 7.17
CA GLU A 17 -10.62 1.29 6.24
C GLU A 17 -10.21 1.19 4.76
N GLU A 18 -8.91 1.26 4.44
CA GLU A 18 -8.38 1.05 3.09
C GLU A 18 -7.60 -0.27 3.02
N ASP A 19 -7.96 -1.17 2.09
CA ASP A 19 -7.41 -2.54 1.94
C ASP A 19 -5.86 -2.64 1.98
N GLY A 20 -5.17 -1.57 1.58
CA GLY A 20 -3.70 -1.48 1.61
C GLY A 20 -3.10 -1.52 3.02
N GLY A 21 -3.82 -1.08 4.05
CA GLY A 21 -3.36 -1.09 5.44
C GLY A 21 -3.25 -2.49 6.02
N ILE A 22 -4.22 -3.37 5.68
CA ILE A 22 -4.28 -4.76 6.14
C ILE A 22 -3.10 -5.56 5.59
N ILE A 23 -2.75 -5.36 4.31
CA ILE A 23 -1.61 -6.03 3.68
C ILE A 23 -0.29 -5.59 4.33
N ALA A 24 -0.13 -4.28 4.55
CA ALA A 24 1.09 -3.75 5.18
C ALA A 24 1.27 -4.28 6.61
N GLU A 25 0.19 -4.37 7.40
CA GLU A 25 0.22 -4.96 8.74
C GLU A 25 0.59 -6.44 8.70
N GLY A 26 -0.03 -7.22 7.82
CA GLY A 26 0.25 -8.64 7.64
C GLY A 26 1.72 -8.91 7.27
N ILE A 27 2.26 -8.15 6.33
CA ILE A 27 3.67 -8.26 5.91
C ILE A 27 4.60 -7.86 7.06
N LYS A 28 4.38 -6.70 7.70
CA LYS A 28 5.25 -6.19 8.77
C LYS A 28 5.24 -7.12 9.98
N GLY A 29 4.07 -7.63 10.38
CA GLY A 29 3.93 -8.57 11.49
C GLY A 29 4.62 -9.90 11.21
N SER A 30 4.34 -10.51 10.04
CA SER A 30 4.88 -11.82 9.67
C SER A 30 6.39 -11.79 9.51
N THR A 31 6.92 -10.78 8.80
CA THR A 31 8.37 -10.63 8.57
C THR A 31 9.11 -10.33 9.87
N SER A 32 8.58 -9.47 10.75
CA SER A 32 9.17 -9.21 12.06
C SER A 32 9.34 -10.51 12.87
N ARG A 33 8.32 -11.38 12.87
CA ARG A 33 8.36 -12.65 13.59
C ARG A 33 9.39 -13.62 13.01
N ILE A 34 9.43 -13.79 11.69
CA ILE A 34 10.35 -14.72 11.02
C ILE A 34 11.79 -14.23 11.17
N LEU A 35 12.06 -12.96 10.88
CA LEU A 35 13.41 -12.40 10.95
C LEU A 35 14.00 -12.46 12.36
N ARG A 36 13.19 -12.21 13.40
CA ARG A 36 13.67 -12.34 14.79
C ARG A 36 13.92 -13.79 15.22
N LYS A 37 13.25 -14.77 14.59
CA LYS A 37 13.49 -16.20 14.83
C LYS A 37 14.79 -16.66 14.17
N GLU A 38 15.01 -16.26 12.92
CA GLU A 38 16.21 -16.63 12.14
C GLU A 38 17.46 -15.86 12.59
N PHE A 39 17.28 -14.61 13.04
CA PHE A 39 18.37 -13.72 13.45
C PHE A 39 18.14 -13.14 14.86
N PRO A 40 18.42 -13.92 15.93
CA PRO A 40 18.15 -13.50 17.31
C PRO A 40 18.85 -12.21 17.74
N HIS A 41 20.02 -11.92 17.15
CA HIS A 41 20.79 -10.70 17.42
C HIS A 41 20.04 -9.41 17.04
N LEU A 42 19.09 -9.48 16.10
CA LEU A 42 18.26 -8.32 15.74
C LEU A 42 17.36 -7.87 16.88
N LYS A 43 17.14 -8.71 17.90
CA LYS A 43 16.36 -8.33 19.09
C LYS A 43 17.04 -7.24 19.90
N GLU A 44 18.37 -7.24 20.00
CA GLU A 44 19.12 -6.19 20.70
C GLU A 44 19.11 -4.87 19.93
N TRP A 45 19.15 -4.93 18.59
CA TRP A 45 19.21 -3.74 17.74
C TRP A 45 17.85 -3.03 17.59
N CYS A 46 16.77 -3.79 17.44
CA CYS A 46 15.45 -3.22 17.12
C CYS A 46 14.51 -3.09 18.34
N GLY A 47 14.89 -3.62 19.51
CA GLY A 47 14.05 -3.61 20.70
C GLY A 47 12.66 -4.23 20.46
N GLU A 48 11.62 -3.59 20.98
CA GLU A 48 10.22 -4.06 20.93
C GLU A 48 9.60 -4.00 19.53
N LEU A 49 9.91 -2.99 18.71
CA LEU A 49 9.28 -2.76 17.41
C LEU A 49 10.30 -2.94 16.28
N PHE A 50 10.07 -3.93 15.41
CA PHE A 50 10.99 -4.19 14.30
C PHE A 50 10.84 -3.18 13.16
N TRP A 51 9.59 -2.85 12.83
CA TRP A 51 9.24 -1.88 11.81
C TRP A 51 8.64 -0.63 12.45
N ALA A 52 8.82 0.53 11.80
CA ALA A 52 8.09 1.74 12.17
C ALA A 52 6.58 1.48 12.10
N PRO A 53 5.75 2.08 12.98
CA PRO A 53 4.30 1.84 12.98
C PRO A 53 3.62 2.34 11.69
N SER A 54 4.18 3.36 11.03
CA SER A 54 3.68 3.89 9.75
C SER A 54 4.06 3.03 8.55
N CYS A 55 3.31 3.18 7.46
CA CYS A 55 3.69 2.76 6.11
C CYS A 55 3.35 3.88 5.13
N PHE A 56 4.06 3.93 4.00
CA PHE A 56 3.68 4.75 2.85
C PHE A 56 3.19 3.80 1.77
N HIS A 57 1.98 4.06 1.24
CA HIS A 57 1.44 3.35 0.10
C HIS A 57 0.89 4.37 -0.90
N GLY A 58 1.14 4.12 -2.18
CA GLY A 58 0.62 4.90 -3.28
C GLY A 58 0.15 3.95 -4.36
N SER A 59 -0.92 4.32 -5.07
CA SER A 59 -1.34 3.57 -6.25
C SER A 59 -0.22 3.61 -7.30
N VAL A 60 -0.04 2.49 -7.98
CA VAL A 60 0.83 2.39 -9.15
C VAL A 60 -0.07 2.09 -10.35
N GLY A 61 0.16 2.77 -11.46
CA GLY A 61 -0.66 2.64 -12.66
C GLY A 61 0.07 3.21 -13.88
N GLN A 62 -0.33 2.78 -15.07
CA GLN A 62 0.12 3.43 -16.30
C GLN A 62 -0.54 4.81 -16.41
N GLY A 63 0.15 5.75 -17.07
CA GLY A 63 -0.27 7.14 -17.12
C GLY A 63 -1.61 7.34 -17.82
N TRP A 64 -2.07 8.59 -17.83
CA TRP A 64 -3.31 8.99 -18.50
C TRP A 64 -3.35 8.59 -19.98
N ASP A 65 -2.18 8.46 -20.61
CA ASP A 65 -2.00 8.00 -21.98
C ASP A 65 -2.60 6.61 -22.25
N VAL A 66 -2.52 5.71 -21.28
CA VAL A 66 -3.04 4.33 -21.41
C VAL A 66 -4.54 4.28 -21.20
N VAL A 67 -5.05 5.10 -20.29
CA VAL A 67 -6.50 5.28 -20.07
C VAL A 67 -7.13 5.96 -21.28
N GLU A 68 -6.49 7.00 -21.83
CA GLU A 68 -6.94 7.71 -23.02
C GLU A 68 -6.98 6.78 -24.24
N LYS A 69 -5.93 5.97 -24.44
CA LYS A 69 -5.90 4.97 -25.51
C LYS A 69 -7.03 3.95 -25.36
N TYR A 70 -7.23 3.42 -24.15
CA TYR A 70 -8.32 2.48 -23.88
C TYR A 70 -9.70 3.07 -24.24
N ILE A 71 -9.98 4.32 -23.82
CA ILE A 71 -11.25 5.00 -24.11
C ILE A 71 -11.42 5.23 -25.61
N ARG A 72 -10.40 5.75 -26.31
CA ARG A 72 -10.44 5.99 -27.77
C ARG A 72 -10.65 4.70 -28.58
N GLU A 73 -10.19 3.57 -28.06
CA GLU A 73 -10.34 2.28 -28.73
C GLU A 73 -11.70 1.61 -28.43
N GLN A 74 -12.47 2.07 -27.43
CA GLN A 74 -13.81 1.52 -27.14
C GLN A 74 -14.82 1.76 -28.28
N ASP A 75 -14.80 2.94 -28.93
CA ASP A 75 -15.72 3.25 -30.03
C ASP A 75 -15.58 2.27 -31.21
N LYS A 76 -14.38 1.72 -31.44
CA LYS A 76 -14.12 0.72 -32.49
C LYS A 76 -14.62 -0.67 -32.13
N TYR A 77 -14.71 -0.99 -30.84
CA TYR A 77 -15.24 -2.27 -30.38
C TYR A 77 -16.77 -2.36 -30.55
N GLU A 78 -17.48 -1.24 -30.38
CA GLU A 78 -18.93 -1.19 -30.55
C GLU A 78 -19.35 -1.32 -32.02
N TYR A 79 -18.65 -0.64 -32.94
CA TYR A 79 -18.87 -0.75 -34.39
C TYR A 79 -18.72 -2.19 -34.94
N ASN A 80 -17.75 -2.96 -34.42
CA ASN A 80 -17.52 -4.34 -34.85
C ASN A 80 -18.46 -5.36 -34.20
N ARG A 81 -19.32 -4.93 -33.25
CA ARG A 81 -20.32 -5.81 -32.60
C ARG A 81 -21.68 -5.78 -33.34
N GLU A 82 -21.93 -4.75 -34.14
CA GLU A 82 -23.17 -4.57 -34.92
C GLU A 82 -23.03 -5.03 -36.40
N LYS A 83 -21.86 -5.50 -36.82
CA LYS A 83 -21.64 -6.20 -38.10
C LYS A 83 -21.54 -7.70 -37.88
#